data_AF-A0A7X5RBB1-F1
#
_entry.id   AF-A0A7X5RBB1-F1
#
_cell.length_a   1.000
_cell.length_b   1.000
_cell.length_c   1.000
_cell.angle_alpha   90.00
_cell.angle_beta   90.00
_cell.angle_gamma   90.00
#
_symmetry.space_group_name_H-M   'P 1'
#
loop_
_entity.id
_entity.type
_entity.pdbx_description
1 polymer ?
#
loop_
_entity_poly.entity_id
_entity_poly.type
_entity_poly.pdbx_seq_one_letter_code
_entity_poly.pdbx_strand_id
1 'polypeptide(L)'
;MGRDPKWEKFAELTAHCYKDAENGNTLNACWDDAFNALMDVIMQERAADSGFARELGDLEQLTDFKFNIVGVVLDYFDRLWQVGDYQTICTNGDRIISAFDWRVESSSAIRLRVVNALMKLGKKDAAVAYCMEWMKAEPEDVNAAMTKKALLTDTEEEG
;
A
#
# COMPACT_ATOMS: atom_id res chain seq x y z
N MET A 1 -4.19 3.35 -27.02
CA MET A 1 -3.88 2.09 -26.32
C MET A 1 -5.14 1.25 -26.25
N GLY A 2 -5.17 0.14 -26.99
CA GLY A 2 -6.30 -0.80 -26.96
C GLY A 2 -6.35 -1.53 -25.62
N ARG A 3 -7.57 -1.88 -25.20
CA ARG A 3 -7.94 -2.63 -23.99
C ARG A 3 -6.99 -3.80 -23.74
N ASP A 4 -6.13 -3.65 -22.74
CA ASP A 4 -5.37 -4.78 -22.24
C ASP A 4 -6.25 -5.51 -21.21
N PRO A 5 -6.62 -6.78 -21.45
CA PRO A 5 -7.56 -7.52 -20.60
C PRO A 5 -7.18 -7.54 -19.12
N LYS A 6 -5.88 -7.42 -18.80
CA LYS A 6 -5.41 -7.42 -17.41
C LYS A 6 -5.83 -6.16 -16.64
N TRP A 7 -5.79 -5.00 -17.29
CA TRP A 7 -6.26 -3.74 -16.72
C TRP A 7 -7.79 -3.68 -16.63
N GLU A 8 -8.50 -4.33 -17.56
CA GLU A 8 -9.96 -4.47 -17.49
C GLU A 8 -10.40 -5.25 -16.25
N LYS A 9 -9.75 -6.38 -15.94
CA LYS A 9 -10.05 -7.15 -14.72
C LYS A 9 -9.89 -6.31 -13.45
N PHE A 10 -8.79 -5.56 -13.35
CA PHE A 10 -8.57 -4.66 -12.21
C PHE A 10 -9.68 -3.59 -12.12
N ALA A 11 -10.05 -2.98 -13.25
CA ALA A 11 -11.10 -1.98 -13.30
C ALA A 11 -12.48 -2.51 -12.91
N GLU A 12 -12.83 -3.72 -13.38
CA GLU A 12 -14.10 -4.38 -13.04
C GLU A 12 -14.18 -4.70 -11.55
N LEU A 13 -13.10 -5.25 -10.97
CA LEU A 13 -13.03 -5.57 -9.54
C LEU A 13 -13.14 -4.31 -8.68
N THR A 14 -12.37 -3.27 -8.98
CA THR A 14 -12.41 -2.01 -8.21
C THR A 14 -13.77 -1.33 -8.28
N ALA A 15 -14.38 -1.25 -9.46
CA ALA A 15 -15.74 -0.73 -9.62
C ALA A 15 -16.78 -1.53 -8.81
N HIS A 16 -16.65 -2.86 -8.78
CA HIS A 16 -17.50 -3.71 -7.97
C HIS A 16 -17.31 -3.44 -6.47
N CYS A 17 -16.06 -3.30 -5.99
CA CYS A 17 -15.80 -3.07 -4.57
C CYS A 17 -16.32 -1.71 -4.08
N TYR A 18 -16.21 -0.66 -4.89
CA TYR A 18 -16.79 0.65 -4.54
C TYR A 18 -18.32 0.58 -4.48
N LYS A 19 -18.96 -0.06 -5.46
CA LYS A 19 -20.43 -0.24 -5.47
C LYS A 19 -20.91 -1.03 -4.24
N ASP A 20 -20.17 -2.07 -3.85
CA ASP A 20 -20.52 -2.87 -2.68
C ASP A 20 -20.35 -2.06 -1.38
N ALA A 21 -19.28 -1.26 -1.29
CA ALA A 21 -19.05 -0.38 -0.16
C ALA A 21 -20.15 0.69 0.00
N GLU A 22 -20.67 1.25 -1.10
CA GLU A 22 -21.83 2.16 -1.08
C GLU A 22 -23.08 1.49 -0.52
N ASN A 23 -23.24 0.19 -0.72
CA ASN A 23 -24.35 -0.61 -0.21
C ASN A 23 -24.14 -1.09 1.25
N GLY A 24 -23.07 -0.63 1.92
CA GLY A 24 -22.73 -1.01 3.29
C GLY A 24 -22.10 -2.40 3.40
N ASN A 25 -21.75 -3.03 2.27
CA ASN A 25 -21.12 -4.34 2.26
C ASN A 25 -19.59 -4.17 2.34
N THR A 26 -18.97 -4.69 3.39
CA THR A 26 -17.53 -4.58 3.66
C THR A 26 -16.84 -5.90 3.38
N LEU A 27 -17.08 -6.49 2.19
CA LEU A 27 -16.39 -7.71 1.79
C LEU A 27 -14.91 -7.41 1.53
N ASN A 28 -14.06 -7.65 2.52
CA ASN A 28 -12.60 -7.55 2.40
C ASN A 28 -12.08 -8.35 1.20
N ALA A 29 -12.68 -9.51 0.93
CA ALA A 29 -12.32 -10.37 -0.19
C ALA A 29 -12.36 -9.64 -1.55
N CYS A 30 -13.31 -8.73 -1.77
CA CYS A 30 -13.35 -7.95 -3.01
C CYS A 30 -12.11 -7.07 -3.14
N TRP A 31 -11.76 -6.36 -2.07
CA TRP A 31 -10.62 -5.46 -2.06
C TRP A 31 -9.28 -6.21 -2.15
N ASP A 32 -9.18 -7.37 -1.49
CA ASP A 32 -8.05 -8.28 -1.62
C ASP A 32 -7.88 -8.74 -3.08
N ASP A 33 -8.98 -9.13 -3.74
CA ASP A 33 -8.96 -9.55 -5.15
C ASP A 33 -8.55 -8.40 -6.08
N ALA A 34 -9.04 -7.18 -5.83
CA ALA A 34 -8.66 -5.99 -6.60
C ALA A 34 -7.18 -5.64 -6.42
N PHE A 35 -6.67 -5.67 -5.19
CA PHE A 35 -5.26 -5.43 -4.89
C PHE A 35 -4.36 -6.51 -5.53
N ASN A 36 -4.76 -7.78 -5.43
CA ASN A 36 -4.03 -8.87 -6.06
C ASN A 36 -4.01 -8.74 -7.59
N ALA A 37 -5.14 -8.35 -8.20
CA ALA A 37 -5.19 -8.08 -9.63
C ALA A 37 -4.22 -6.97 -10.04
N LEU A 38 -4.10 -5.88 -9.27
CA LEU A 38 -3.10 -4.84 -9.51
C LEU A 38 -1.66 -5.39 -9.44
N MET A 39 -1.35 -6.15 -8.39
CA MET A 39 -0.01 -6.74 -8.24
C MET A 39 0.33 -7.72 -9.37
N ASP A 40 -0.65 -8.49 -9.85
CA ASP A 40 -0.49 -9.40 -10.98
C ASP A 40 -0.23 -8.65 -12.28
N VAL A 41 -0.92 -7.54 -12.52
CA VAL A 41 -0.67 -6.65 -13.67
C VAL A 41 0.77 -6.15 -13.66
N ILE A 42 1.23 -5.62 -12.51
CA ILE A 42 2.60 -5.11 -12.36
C ILE A 42 3.63 -6.21 -12.63
N MET A 43 3.42 -7.40 -12.07
CA MET A 43 4.31 -8.54 -12.27
C MET A 43 4.37 -8.98 -13.74
N GLN A 44 3.23 -9.06 -14.41
CA GLN A 44 3.15 -9.48 -15.82
C GLN A 44 3.81 -8.46 -16.76
N GLU A 45 3.56 -7.17 -16.55
CA GLU A 45 4.20 -6.12 -17.34
C GLU A 45 5.72 -6.15 -17.16
N ARG A 46 6.19 -6.37 -15.93
CA ARG A 46 7.63 -6.45 -15.64
C ARG A 46 8.31 -7.72 -16.14
N ALA A 47 7.55 -8.79 -16.36
CA ALA A 47 8.07 -9.97 -17.02
C ALA A 47 8.41 -9.69 -18.49
N ALA A 48 7.70 -8.76 -19.14
CA ALA A 48 7.97 -8.31 -20.51
C ALA A 48 8.98 -7.16 -20.56
N ASP A 49 8.88 -6.20 -19.64
CA ASP A 49 9.78 -5.05 -19.52
C ASP A 49 10.16 -4.81 -18.06
N SER A 50 11.38 -5.19 -17.68
CA SER A 50 11.90 -4.99 -16.32
C SER A 50 11.94 -3.52 -15.86
N GLY A 51 11.87 -2.56 -16.79
CA GLY A 51 11.80 -1.12 -16.50
C GLY A 51 10.39 -0.58 -16.33
N PHE A 52 9.36 -1.42 -16.47
CA PHE A 52 7.96 -1.00 -16.40
C PHE A 52 7.62 -0.41 -15.02
N ALA A 53 7.18 0.86 -15.05
CA ALA A 53 6.67 1.65 -13.93
C ALA A 53 7.50 1.52 -12.65
N ARG A 54 8.45 2.44 -12.44
CA ARG A 54 9.34 2.40 -11.27
C ARG A 54 8.70 3.03 -10.05
N GLU A 55 7.73 3.91 -10.24
CA GLU A 55 6.90 4.54 -9.22
C GLU A 55 5.44 4.05 -9.33
N LEU A 56 4.69 4.05 -8.24
CA LEU A 56 3.26 3.75 -8.24
C LEU A 56 2.50 4.79 -9.09
N GLY A 57 2.87 6.07 -8.98
CA GLY A 57 2.33 7.14 -9.80
C GLY A 57 2.57 6.98 -11.32
N ASP A 58 3.59 6.22 -11.74
CA ASP A 58 3.80 5.94 -13.17
C ASP A 58 2.64 5.13 -13.76
N LEU A 59 2.03 4.24 -12.96
CA LEU A 59 0.89 3.44 -13.41
C LEU A 59 -0.31 4.31 -13.75
N GLU A 60 -0.52 5.42 -13.04
CA GLU A 60 -1.58 6.38 -13.35
C GLU A 60 -1.34 7.00 -14.73
N GLN A 61 -0.11 7.45 -14.99
CA GLN A 61 0.23 8.06 -16.28
C GLN A 61 0.09 7.06 -17.44
N LEU A 62 0.55 5.82 -17.24
CA LEU A 62 0.46 4.75 -18.23
C LEU A 62 -0.99 4.36 -18.55
N THR A 63 -1.88 4.50 -17.57
CA THR A 63 -3.30 4.19 -17.73
C THR A 63 -4.16 5.41 -18.08
N ASP A 64 -3.55 6.57 -18.33
CA ASP A 64 -4.24 7.83 -18.60
C ASP A 64 -5.23 8.19 -17.47
N PHE A 65 -4.79 7.95 -16.22
CA PHE A 65 -5.51 8.22 -14.97
C PHE A 65 -6.89 7.55 -14.85
N LYS A 66 -7.16 6.51 -15.66
CA LYS A 66 -8.50 5.91 -15.75
C LYS A 66 -8.97 5.19 -14.49
N PHE A 67 -8.04 4.72 -13.67
CA PHE A 67 -8.36 3.78 -12.60
C PHE A 67 -8.12 4.30 -11.19
N ASN A 68 -7.54 5.50 -11.03
CA ASN A 68 -7.23 6.07 -9.70
C ASN A 68 -6.51 5.05 -8.79
N ILE A 69 -5.49 4.38 -9.35
CA ILE A 69 -4.71 3.31 -8.74
C ILE A 69 -4.21 3.70 -7.36
N VAL A 70 -3.65 4.90 -7.20
CA VAL A 70 -3.15 5.38 -5.90
C VAL A 70 -4.29 5.47 -4.90
N GLY A 71 -5.43 6.02 -5.30
CA GLY A 71 -6.62 6.09 -4.45
C GLY A 71 -7.13 4.71 -4.03
N VAL A 72 -7.23 3.78 -4.98
CA VAL A 72 -7.65 2.38 -4.72
C VAL A 72 -6.73 1.71 -3.71
N VAL A 73 -5.42 1.87 -3.84
CA VAL A 73 -4.42 1.30 -2.91
C VAL A 73 -4.60 1.87 -1.50
N LEU A 74 -4.78 3.18 -1.38
CA LEU A 74 -4.96 3.82 -0.07
C LEU A 74 -6.28 3.41 0.57
N ASP A 75 -7.37 3.36 -0.20
CA ASP A 75 -8.68 2.92 0.25
C ASP A 75 -8.64 1.47 0.73
N TYR A 76 -7.92 0.59 0.02
CA TYR A 76 -7.73 -0.80 0.43
C TYR A 76 -7.13 -0.90 1.84
N PHE A 77 -6.04 -0.19 2.13
CA PHE A 77 -5.45 -0.21 3.46
C PHE A 77 -6.35 0.43 4.53
N ASP A 78 -7.13 1.44 4.19
CA ASP A 78 -8.10 2.05 5.11
C ASP A 78 -9.23 1.08 5.45
N ARG A 79 -9.67 0.24 4.49
CA ARG A 79 -10.63 -0.84 4.74
C ARG A 79 -10.07 -1.92 5.67
N LEU A 80 -8.86 -2.41 5.39
CA LEU A 80 -8.20 -3.38 6.27
C LEU A 80 -8.04 -2.84 7.70
N TRP A 81 -7.78 -1.54 7.83
CA TRP A 81 -7.69 -0.90 9.14
C TRP A 81 -9.03 -0.89 9.87
N GLN A 82 -10.11 -0.54 9.19
CA GLN A 82 -11.47 -0.48 9.76
C GLN A 82 -11.93 -1.84 10.31
N VAL A 83 -11.59 -2.92 9.63
CA VAL A 83 -11.95 -4.30 10.02
C VAL A 83 -10.92 -4.96 10.95
N GLY A 84 -9.83 -4.28 11.28
CA GLY A 84 -8.80 -4.76 12.19
C GLY A 84 -7.87 -5.82 11.60
N ASP A 85 -7.78 -5.95 10.28
CA ASP A 85 -6.87 -6.90 9.63
C ASP A 85 -5.46 -6.32 9.48
N TYR A 86 -4.82 -6.12 10.63
CA TYR A 86 -3.49 -5.53 10.72
C TYR A 86 -2.39 -6.43 10.13
N GLN A 87 -2.62 -7.75 10.11
CA GLN A 87 -1.64 -8.69 9.55
C GLN A 87 -1.60 -8.59 8.03
N THR A 88 -2.75 -8.41 7.37
CA THR A 88 -2.82 -8.18 5.93
C THR A 88 -2.24 -6.81 5.57
N ILE A 89 -2.45 -5.76 6.38
CA ILE A 89 -1.79 -4.45 6.18
C ILE A 89 -0.27 -4.60 6.15
N CYS A 90 0.32 -5.31 7.11
CA CYS A 90 1.77 -5.51 7.14
C CYS A 90 2.25 -6.26 5.88
N THR A 91 1.57 -7.36 5.55
CA THR A 91 1.97 -8.24 4.44
C THR A 91 1.88 -7.54 3.08
N ASN A 92 0.75 -6.90 2.81
CA ASN A 92 0.50 -6.26 1.52
C ASN A 92 1.14 -4.87 1.42
N GLY A 93 1.34 -4.20 2.56
CA GLY A 93 2.18 -3.00 2.65
C GLY A 93 3.60 -3.29 2.19
N ASP A 94 4.23 -4.34 2.72
CA ASP A 94 5.58 -4.73 2.29
C ASP A 94 5.62 -5.16 0.83
N ARG A 95 4.59 -5.86 0.36
CA ARG A 95 4.48 -6.31 -1.03
C ARG A 95 4.43 -5.14 -2.01
N ILE A 96 3.64 -4.10 -1.75
CA ILE A 96 3.57 -2.94 -2.64
C ILE A 96 4.79 -2.02 -2.47
N ILE A 97 5.29 -1.84 -1.26
CA ILE A 97 6.51 -1.05 -1.01
C ILE A 97 7.69 -1.66 -1.77
N SER A 98 7.87 -2.97 -1.70
CA SER A 98 8.96 -3.67 -2.38
C SER A 98 8.80 -3.70 -3.91
N ALA A 99 7.62 -3.35 -4.42
CA ALA A 99 7.37 -3.32 -5.84
C ALA A 99 7.82 -2.01 -6.50
N PHE A 100 8.12 -0.94 -5.78
CA PHE A 100 8.49 0.34 -6.39
C PHE A 100 9.78 0.90 -5.79
N ASP A 101 10.38 1.86 -6.50
CA ASP A 101 11.63 2.49 -6.11
C ASP A 101 11.44 3.64 -5.11
N TRP A 102 10.29 4.32 -5.15
CA TRP A 102 9.92 5.44 -4.27
C TRP A 102 10.95 6.57 -4.27
N ARG A 103 11.48 6.92 -5.45
CA ARG A 103 12.51 7.97 -5.59
C ARG A 103 11.91 9.33 -5.91
N VAL A 104 10.76 9.36 -6.55
CA VAL A 104 10.06 10.60 -6.95
C VAL A 104 8.91 10.92 -5.99
N GLU A 105 8.15 9.89 -5.61
CA GLU A 105 7.02 10.00 -4.69
C GLU A 105 7.34 9.38 -3.33
N SER A 106 6.66 9.86 -2.29
CA SER A 106 6.87 9.33 -0.94
C SER A 106 5.99 8.11 -0.67
N SER A 107 6.63 7.06 -0.17
CA SER A 107 5.95 5.84 0.30
C SER A 107 5.31 5.99 1.69
N SER A 108 5.49 7.15 2.33
CA SER A 108 5.08 7.46 3.71
C SER A 108 3.67 7.01 4.05
N ALA A 109 2.69 7.30 3.18
CA ALA A 109 1.29 7.01 3.48
C ALA A 109 1.04 5.51 3.68
N ILE A 110 1.74 4.64 2.95
CA ILE A 110 1.61 3.18 3.07
C ILE A 110 2.45 2.70 4.26
N ARG A 111 3.69 3.17 4.39
CA ARG A 111 4.60 2.76 5.48
C ARG A 111 4.07 3.13 6.86
N LEU A 112 3.42 4.29 7.01
CA LEU A 112 2.75 4.68 8.25
C LEU A 112 1.64 3.70 8.63
N ARG A 113 0.88 3.18 7.65
CA ARG A 113 -0.16 2.16 7.92
C ARG A 113 0.48 0.84 8.39
N VAL A 114 1.61 0.43 7.80
CA VAL A 114 2.36 -0.75 8.26
C VAL A 114 2.86 -0.58 9.70
N VAL A 115 3.48 0.56 10.01
CA VAL A 115 3.97 0.86 11.36
C VAL A 115 2.82 0.84 12.37
N ASN A 116 1.70 1.49 12.05
CA ASN A 116 0.53 1.52 12.93
C ASN A 116 -0.08 0.13 13.12
N ALA A 117 -0.12 -0.70 12.07
CA ALA A 117 -0.60 -2.07 12.15
C ALA A 117 0.31 -2.94 13.05
N LEU A 118 1.64 -2.80 12.93
CA LEU A 118 2.59 -3.46 13.83
C LEU A 118 2.35 -3.07 15.29
N MET A 119 2.08 -1.80 15.56
CA MET A 119 1.74 -1.33 16.90
C MET A 119 0.43 -1.93 17.42
N LYS A 120 -0.62 -2.01 16.59
CA LYS A 120 -1.89 -2.67 16.96
C LYS A 120 -1.73 -4.17 17.22
N LEU A 121 -0.74 -4.80 16.61
CA LEU A 121 -0.35 -6.19 16.87
C LEU A 121 0.56 -6.37 18.10
N GLY A 122 0.87 -5.29 18.83
CA GLY A 122 1.78 -5.33 19.99
C GLY A 122 3.25 -5.53 19.61
N LYS A 123 3.62 -5.35 18.33
CA LYS A 123 4.96 -5.60 17.80
C LYS A 123 5.78 -4.30 17.72
N LYS A 124 5.94 -3.61 18.86
CA LYS A 124 6.65 -2.32 18.94
C LYS A 124 8.09 -2.39 18.43
N ASP A 125 8.85 -3.41 18.82
CA ASP A 125 10.23 -3.58 18.35
C ASP A 125 10.31 -3.77 16.83
N ALA A 126 9.36 -4.49 16.25
CA ALA A 126 9.27 -4.65 14.80
C ALA A 126 8.91 -3.33 14.11
N ALA A 127 8.03 -2.51 14.70
CA ALA A 127 7.69 -1.19 14.18
C ALA A 127 8.91 -0.24 14.18
N VAL A 128 9.71 -0.26 15.25
CA VAL A 128 10.97 0.51 15.32
C VAL A 128 11.98 0.02 14.28
N ALA A 129 12.14 -1.31 14.14
CA ALA A 129 13.00 -1.90 13.13
C ALA A 129 12.56 -1.51 11.71
N TYR A 130 11.26 -1.52 11.45
CA TYR A 130 10.68 -1.10 10.18
C TYR A 130 11.04 0.35 9.83
N CYS A 131 10.89 1.28 10.78
CA CYS A 131 11.28 2.67 10.56
C CYS A 131 12.78 2.81 10.28
N MET A 132 13.65 1.99 10.91
CA MET A 132 15.09 2.03 10.62
C MET A 132 15.42 1.56 9.20
N GLU A 133 14.74 0.53 8.70
CA GLU A 133 14.92 0.10 7.31
C GLU A 133 14.33 1.12 6.33
N TRP A 134 13.20 1.73 6.65
CA TRP A 134 12.64 2.84 5.87
C TRP A 134 13.62 4.02 5.77
N MET A 135 14.21 4.46 6.88
CA MET A 135 15.23 5.53 6.88
C MET A 135 16.45 5.20 6.00
N LYS A 136 16.81 3.92 5.84
CA LYS A 136 17.90 3.52 4.95
C LYS A 136 17.48 3.53 3.49
N ALA A 137 16.25 3.08 3.20
CA ALA A 137 15.71 2.98 1.86
C ALA A 137 15.40 4.38 1.27
N GLU A 138 14.84 5.27 2.09
CA GLU A 138 14.40 6.62 1.71
C GLU A 138 14.94 7.65 2.73
N PRO A 139 16.25 7.97 2.71
CA PRO A 139 16.88 8.82 3.73
C PRO A 139 16.39 10.27 3.75
N GLU A 140 15.81 10.75 2.65
CA GLU A 140 15.21 12.09 2.55
C GLU A 140 13.78 12.13 3.12
N ASP A 141 13.16 10.98 3.39
CA ASP A 141 11.82 10.93 3.97
C ASP A 141 11.88 11.14 5.49
N VAL A 142 11.65 12.39 5.89
CA VAL A 142 11.64 12.83 7.30
C VAL A 142 10.61 12.09 8.15
N ASN A 143 9.54 11.54 7.56
CA ASN A 143 8.49 10.85 8.31
C ASN A 143 9.02 9.59 8.99
N ALA A 144 9.95 8.88 8.37
CA ALA A 144 10.56 7.68 8.95
C ALA A 144 11.22 7.97 10.31
N ALA A 145 11.99 9.06 10.38
CA ALA A 145 12.67 9.50 11.60
C ALA A 145 11.68 10.02 12.66
N MET A 146 10.68 10.81 12.24
CA MET A 146 9.65 11.34 13.14
C MET A 146 8.81 10.23 13.76
N THR A 147 8.36 9.26 12.95
CA THR A 147 7.59 8.10 13.42
C THR A 147 8.41 7.26 14.38
N LYS A 148 9.68 6.96 14.06
CA LYS A 148 10.56 6.24 15.00
C LYS A 148 10.67 6.96 16.34
N LYS A 149 10.87 8.29 16.31
CA LYS A 149 10.97 9.09 17.54
C LYS A 149 9.70 8.99 18.37
N ALA A 150 8.53 9.12 17.74
CA ALA A 150 7.23 9.00 18.40
C ALA A 150 7.05 7.62 19.08
N LEU A 151 7.43 6.54 18.39
CA LEU A 151 7.39 5.19 18.96
C LEU A 151 8.27 5.06 20.22
N LEU A 152 9.40 5.75 20.29
CA LEU A 152 10.31 5.71 21.43
C LEU A 152 9.89 6.64 22.58
N THR A 153 9.12 7.70 22.31
CA THR A 153 8.60 8.58 23.37
C THR A 153 7.37 8.01 24.07
N ASP A 154 6.56 7.19 23.38
CA ASP A 154 5.44 6.43 23.99
C ASP A 154 5.90 5.40 25.04
N THR A 155 7.21 5.31 25.34
CA THR A 155 7.80 4.42 26.35
C THR A 155 8.04 5.12 27.70
N GLU A 156 7.92 6.45 27.77
CA GLU A 156 8.23 7.22 28.97
C GLU A 156 7.00 7.54 29.85
N GLU A 157 5.77 7.30 29.38
CA GLU A 157 4.53 7.61 30.15
C GLU A 157 3.89 6.40 30.85
N GLU A 158 4.40 5.17 30.65
CA GLU A 158 3.88 3.95 31.31
C GLU A 158 4.79 3.41 32.44
N GLY A 159 5.67 4.26 33.00
CA GLY A 159 6.59 3.94 34.10
C GLY A 159 6.16 4.44 35.47
#